data_AF-A0A850MJD6-F1
#
_entry.id   AF-A0A850MJD6-F1
#
_cell.length_a   1.000
_cell.length_b   1.000
_cell.length_c   1.000
_cell.angle_alpha   90.00
_cell.angle_beta   90.00
_cell.angle_gamma   90.00
#
_symmetry.space_group_name_H-M   'P 1'
#
loop_
_entity.id
_entity.type
_entity.pdbx_description
1 polymer ?
#
loop_
_entity_poly.entity_id
_entity_poly.type
_entity_poly.pdbx_seq_one_letter_code
_entity_poly.pdbx_strand_id
1 'polypeptide(L)' 'MEAQLPVQKYYSPEEFQTFKEFGKKLGFIYVAAAPLVRSSFNAIEFSNKFIR' A
#
# COMPACT_ATOMS: atom_id res chain seq x y z
N MET A 1 8.90 25.26 12.79
CA MET A 1 8.09 24.11 12.34
C MET A 1 8.29 24.00 10.86
N GLU A 2 8.85 22.90 10.38
CA GLU A 2 8.94 22.67 8.94
C GLU A 2 7.52 22.55 8.37
N ALA A 3 7.24 23.28 7.29
CA ALA A 3 5.96 23.25 6.62
C ALA A 3 5.78 21.88 5.94
N GLN A 4 4.76 21.14 6.34
CA GLN A 4 4.36 19.91 5.64
C GLN A 4 3.76 20.27 4.28
N LEU A 5 4.07 19.49 3.26
CA LEU A 5 3.49 19.69 1.93
C LEU A 5 1.96 19.51 1.99
N PRO A 6 1.20 20.36 1.26
CA PRO A 6 -0.25 20.20 1.19
C PRO A 6 -0.62 18.92 0.45
N VAL A 7 -1.70 18.27 0.89
CA VAL A 7 -2.27 17.10 0.22
C VAL A 7 -2.93 17.53 -1.09
N GLN A 8 -2.50 16.95 -2.21
CA GLN A 8 -3.04 17.26 -3.54
C GLN A 8 -4.31 16.46 -3.87
N LYS A 9 -4.41 15.21 -3.40
CA LYS A 9 -5.54 14.32 -3.69
C LYS A 9 -5.70 13.26 -2.60
N TYR A 10 -6.96 12.98 -2.26
CA TYR A 10 -7.36 11.80 -1.48
C TYR A 10 -7.94 10.77 -2.44
N TYR A 11 -7.35 9.58 -2.46
CA TYR A 11 -7.81 8.48 -3.32
C TYR A 11 -8.97 7.71 -2.67
N SER A 12 -9.95 7.31 -3.48
CA SER A 12 -11.05 6.47 -3.01
C SER A 12 -10.58 5.03 -2.73
N PRO A 13 -11.30 4.26 -1.89
CA PRO A 13 -11.02 2.84 -1.72
C PRO A 13 -10.99 2.03 -3.03
N GLU A 14 -11.77 2.41 -4.04
CA GLU A 14 -11.81 1.73 -5.35
C GLU A 14 -10.56 2.03 -6.18
N GLU A 15 -10.02 3.25 -6.11
CA GLU A 15 -8.75 3.59 -6.74
C GLU A 15 -7.61 2.77 -6.15
N PHE A 16 -7.59 2.57 -4.82
CA PHE A 16 -6.62 1.69 -4.17
C PHE A 16 -6.72 0.23 -4.65
N GLN A 17 -7.94 -0.27 -4.89
CA GLN A 17 -8.14 -1.61 -5.45
C GLN A 17 -7.54 -1.73 -6.86
N THR A 18 -7.69 -0.69 -7.68
CA THR A 18 -7.05 -0.63 -9.01
C THR A 18 -5.52 -0.68 -8.91
N PHE A 19 -4.93 0.06 -7.97
CA PHE A 19 -3.47 0.03 -7.74
C PHE A 19 -3.00 -1.36 -7.28
N LYS A 20 -3.78 -2.02 -6.43
CA LYS A 20 -3.49 -3.38 -5.97
C LYS A 20 -3.43 -4.37 -7.12
N GLU A 21 -4.41 -4.33 -8.00
CA GLU A 21 -4.48 -5.19 -9.18
C GLU A 21 -3.36 -4.90 -10.16
N PHE A 22 -3.04 -3.62 -10.37
CA PHE A 22 -1.92 -3.21 -11.20
C PHE A 22 -0.59 -3.74 -10.65
N GLY A 23 -0.31 -3.58 -9.35
CA GLY A 23 0.90 -4.12 -8.72
C GLY A 23 0.99 -5.65 -8.84
N LYS A 24 -0.13 -6.36 -8.70
CA LYS A 24 -0.16 -7.81 -8.93
C LYS A 24 0.19 -8.19 -10.37
N LYS A 25 -0.33 -7.44 -11.36
CA LYS A 25 0.00 -7.65 -12.79
C LYS A 25 1.48 -7.42 -13.10
N LEU A 26 2.15 -6.56 -12.34
CA LEU A 26 3.60 -6.33 -12.45
C LEU A 26 4.44 -7.47 -11.85
N GLY A 27 3.84 -8.43 -11.15
CA GLY A 27 4.54 -9.58 -10.57
C GLY A 27 5.00 -9.39 -9.12
N PHE A 28 4.53 -8.35 -8.41
CA PHE A 28 4.77 -8.25 -6.97
C PHE A 28 4.09 -9.41 -6.22
N ILE A 29 4.84 -10.12 -5.37
CA ILE A 29 4.35 -11.28 -4.61
C ILE A 29 3.24 -10.92 -3.59
N TYR A 30 3.23 -9.68 -3.13
CA TYR A 30 2.25 -9.14 -2.19
C TYR A 30 2.07 -7.63 -2.43
N VAL A 31 0.83 -7.18 -2.40
CA VAL A 31 0.48 -5.76 -2.54
C VAL A 31 -0.59 -5.39 -1.51
N ALA A 32 -0.24 -4.51 -0.57
CA ALA A 32 -1.17 -3.86 0.34
C ALA A 32 -1.49 -2.45 -0.17
N ALA A 33 -2.76 -2.16 -0.40
CA ALA A 33 -3.22 -0.87 -0.91
C ALA A 33 -4.57 -0.54 -0.26
N ALA A 34 -4.58 0.45 0.63
CA ALA A 34 -5.77 1.07 1.23
C ALA A 34 -5.37 2.40 1.89
N PRO A 35 -6.31 3.31 2.19
CA PRO A 35 -6.00 4.67 2.65
C PRO A 35 -5.09 4.77 3.89
N LEU A 36 -5.22 3.81 4.83
CA LEU A 36 -4.48 3.80 6.09
C LEU A 36 -3.25 2.88 6.09
N VAL A 37 -2.97 2.19 4.98
CA VAL A 37 -1.79 1.33 4.87
C VAL A 37 -0.53 2.17 5.04
N ARG A 38 0.43 1.63 5.78
CA ARG A 38 1.78 2.16 5.99
C ARG A 38 2.78 1.04 5.77
N SER A 39 4.06 1.37 5.68
CA SER A 39 5.12 0.39 5.39
C SER A 39 5.17 -0.80 6.35
N SER A 40 4.79 -0.60 7.63
CA SER A 40 4.77 -1.64 8.65
C SER A 40 3.46 -2.43 8.74
N PHE A 41 2.45 -2.07 7.94
CA PHE A 41 1.15 -2.74 7.97
C PHE A 41 1.29 -4.24 7.66
N ASN A 42 0.87 -5.09 8.61
CA ASN A 42 0.98 -6.55 8.54
C ASN A 42 2.38 -7.10 8.18
N ALA A 43 3.45 -6.36 8.49
CA ALA A 43 4.81 -6.75 8.10
C ALA A 43 5.24 -8.11 8.68
N ILE A 44 4.84 -8.44 9.91
CA ILE A 44 5.13 -9.74 10.54
C ILE A 44 4.42 -10.88 9.80
N GLU A 45 3.12 -10.73 9.50
CA GLU A 45 2.35 -11.72 8.74
C GLU A 45 2.91 -11.92 7.33
N PHE A 46 3.26 -10.82 6.66
CA PHE A 46 3.95 -10.87 5.36
C PHE A 46 5.27 -11.63 5.45
N SER A 47 6.12 -11.32 6.43
CA SER A 47 7.41 -11.99 6.62
C SER A 47 7.24 -13.49 6.84
N ASN A 48 6.29 -13.89 7.69
CA ASN A 48 6.00 -15.29 7.97
C ASN A 48 5.40 -16.05 6.79
N LYS A 49 4.83 -15.35 5.81
CA LYS A 49 4.16 -15.97 4.66
C LYS A 49 5.04 -16.04 3.40
N PHE A 50 5.96 -15.10 3.22
CA PHE A 50 6.67 -14.90 1.96
C PHE A 50 8.19 -14.84 2.07
N ILE A 51 8.76 -14.63 3.26
CA ILE A 51 10.22 -14.51 3.46
C ILE A 51 10.78 -15.70 4.26
N ARG A 52 10.10 -16.03 5.35
CA ARG A 52 10.41 -17.17 6.22
C ARG A 52 9.65 -18.40 5.73
#